data_AF-A0A645EW11-F1
#
_entry.id   AF-A0A645EW11-F1
#
_cell.length_a   1.000
_cell.length_b   1.000
_cell.length_c   1.000
_cell.angle_alpha   90.00
_cell.angle_beta   90.00
_cell.angle_gamma   90.00
#
_symmetry.space_group_name_H-M   'P 1'
#
loop_
_entity.id
_entity.type
_entity.pdbx_description
1 polymer ?
#
loop_
_entity_poly.entity_id
_entity_poly.type
_entity_poly.pdbx_seq_one_letter_code
_entity_poly.pdbx_strand_id
1 'polypeptide(L)'
;MSTALTLAPVCPHIAEEVYLHMGGGLDSVHMEDWPSWDEGLIRDDLEYSMKLIQDIVEIIAAERQKMGSKLRWPLKSVTICGDETTVDSVGVFGAVLAQQGNIKSVEYTGEAPGKKGLVAVSFGPGDVFVDFEVTPEIESEGYARELIRRIQQMRKDMKLDVEDYINCEIKAEEDLERSVSTWKEHISGEVRSKKLIFTDNPGGESVKAWDVSGKEIVIGISISV
;
A
#
# COMPACT_ATOMS: atom_id res chain seq x y z
N MET A 1 17.09 -17.78 -7.47
CA MET A 1 17.63 -18.48 -8.65
C MET A 1 16.74 -19.64 -9.10
N SER A 2 16.21 -20.48 -8.20
CA SER A 2 15.38 -21.64 -8.56
C SER A 2 14.19 -21.32 -9.49
N THR A 3 13.56 -20.14 -9.34
CA THR A 3 12.48 -19.69 -10.24
C THR A 3 12.95 -19.47 -11.68
N ALA A 4 14.17 -18.99 -11.91
CA ALA A 4 14.71 -18.85 -13.26
C ALA A 4 14.98 -20.23 -13.88
N LEU A 5 15.50 -21.18 -13.09
CA LEU A 5 15.72 -22.56 -13.51
C LEU A 5 14.42 -23.26 -13.92
N THR A 6 13.36 -23.15 -13.09
CA THR A 6 12.06 -23.76 -13.40
C THR A 6 11.37 -23.11 -14.60
N LEU A 7 11.65 -21.84 -14.87
CA LEU A 7 11.09 -21.10 -16.01
C LEU A 7 11.83 -21.37 -17.32
N ALA A 8 13.11 -21.78 -17.27
CA ALA A 8 13.98 -21.95 -18.43
C ALA A 8 13.42 -22.84 -19.56
N PRO A 9 12.71 -23.96 -19.29
CA PRO A 9 12.12 -24.77 -20.36
C PRO A 9 10.99 -24.07 -21.13
N VAL A 10 10.35 -23.05 -20.54
CA VAL A 10 9.15 -22.39 -21.10
C VAL A 10 9.49 -21.01 -21.66
N CYS A 11 10.34 -20.25 -20.96
CA CYS A 11 10.77 -18.90 -21.37
C CYS A 11 12.31 -18.79 -21.35
N PRO A 12 13.02 -19.50 -22.24
CA PRO A 12 14.48 -19.67 -22.17
C PRO A 12 15.25 -18.35 -22.15
N HIS A 13 14.92 -17.42 -23.04
CA HIS A 13 15.63 -16.13 -23.13
C HIS A 13 15.41 -15.24 -21.90
N ILE A 14 14.19 -15.24 -21.32
CA ILE A 14 13.88 -14.44 -20.12
C ILE A 14 14.55 -15.07 -18.90
N ALA A 15 14.46 -16.40 -18.77
CA ALA A 15 15.11 -17.13 -17.70
C ALA A 15 16.63 -16.92 -17.71
N GLU A 16 17.25 -16.96 -18.90
CA GLU A 16 18.68 -16.69 -19.10
C GLU A 16 19.05 -15.28 -18.63
N GLU A 17 18.31 -14.26 -19.09
CA GLU A 17 18.58 -12.86 -18.73
C GLU A 17 18.49 -12.66 -17.21
N VAL A 18 17.41 -13.16 -16.58
CA VAL A 18 17.22 -13.05 -15.13
C VAL A 18 18.31 -13.79 -14.37
N TYR A 19 18.65 -15.01 -14.79
CA TYR A 19 19.67 -15.83 -14.16
C TYR A 19 21.04 -15.14 -14.16
N LEU A 20 21.48 -14.60 -15.30
CA LEU A 20 22.75 -13.89 -15.41
C LEU A 20 22.79 -12.61 -14.55
N HIS A 21 21.72 -11.82 -14.53
CA HIS A 21 21.65 -10.61 -13.71
C HIS A 21 21.59 -10.89 -12.20
N MET A 22 21.09 -12.06 -11.80
CA MET A 22 21.06 -12.50 -10.40
C MET A 22 22.40 -13.11 -9.93
N GLY A 23 23.43 -13.15 -10.79
CA GLY A 23 24.73 -13.73 -10.46
C GLY A 23 24.72 -15.26 -10.49
N GLY A 24 24.12 -15.84 -11.53
CA GLY A 24 24.13 -17.28 -11.77
C GLY A 24 25.50 -17.94 -11.60
N GLY A 25 25.50 -19.19 -11.13
CA GLY A 25 26.73 -19.92 -10.81
C GLY A 25 27.50 -20.47 -12.03
N LEU A 26 26.83 -20.61 -13.17
CA LEU A 26 27.35 -21.08 -14.45
C LEU A 26 27.09 -20.04 -15.56
N ASP A 27 27.61 -20.32 -16.75
CA ASP A 27 27.53 -19.40 -17.89
C ASP A 27 26.12 -19.27 -18.49
N SER A 28 25.22 -20.23 -18.21
CA SER A 28 23.84 -20.21 -18.71
C SER A 28 22.91 -20.97 -17.78
N VAL A 29 21.66 -20.51 -17.68
CA VAL A 29 20.58 -21.17 -16.94
C VAL A 29 20.34 -22.60 -17.43
N HIS A 30 20.66 -22.88 -18.71
CA HIS A 30 20.47 -24.18 -19.33
C HIS A 30 21.59 -25.19 -19.03
N MET A 31 22.66 -24.75 -18.36
CA MET A 31 23.74 -25.62 -17.88
C MET A 31 23.53 -26.07 -16.43
N GLU A 32 22.58 -25.47 -15.74
CA GLU A 32 22.24 -25.80 -14.35
C GLU A 32 21.36 -27.05 -14.27
N ASP A 33 21.49 -27.78 -13.17
CA ASP A 33 20.61 -28.90 -12.87
C ASP A 33 19.20 -28.41 -12.50
N TRP A 34 18.23 -29.32 -12.66
CA TRP A 34 16.87 -29.06 -12.18
C TRP A 34 16.89 -28.85 -10.65
N PRO A 35 16.20 -27.82 -10.11
CA PRO A 35 16.23 -27.55 -8.68
C PRO A 35 15.64 -28.72 -7.88
N SER A 36 16.39 -29.16 -6.87
CA SER A 36 15.90 -30.10 -5.86
C SER A 36 15.03 -29.39 -4.82
N TRP A 37 14.03 -30.08 -4.27
CA TRP A 37 13.23 -29.58 -3.15
C TRP A 37 13.76 -30.09 -1.81
N ASP A 38 13.56 -29.30 -0.77
CA ASP A 38 13.84 -29.68 0.62
C ASP A 38 12.50 -29.93 1.34
N GLU A 39 12.25 -31.19 1.69
CA GLU A 39 11.03 -31.61 2.39
C GLU A 39 10.89 -30.95 3.75
N GLY A 40 12.00 -30.57 4.41
CA GLY A 40 11.98 -29.87 5.70
C GLY A 40 11.49 -28.42 5.62
N LEU A 41 11.44 -27.83 4.42
CA LEU A 41 10.91 -26.49 4.19
C LEU A 41 9.41 -26.48 3.86
N ILE A 42 8.80 -27.65 3.64
CA ILE A 42 7.36 -27.78 3.36
C ILE A 42 6.60 -27.68 4.69
N ARG A 43 5.67 -26.73 4.76
CA ARG A 43 4.99 -26.34 6.01
C ARG A 43 3.52 -26.08 5.74
N ASP A 44 2.71 -27.15 5.76
CA ASP A 44 1.27 -27.10 5.51
C ASP A 44 0.52 -26.15 6.47
N ASP A 45 1.02 -26.01 7.70
CA ASP A 45 0.49 -25.08 8.71
C ASP A 45 0.67 -23.61 8.32
N LEU A 46 1.83 -23.27 7.75
CA LEU A 46 2.10 -21.93 7.23
C LEU A 46 1.31 -21.66 5.95
N GLU A 47 1.21 -22.65 5.06
CA GLU A 47 0.42 -22.55 3.83
C GLU A 47 -1.06 -22.30 4.14
N TYR A 48 -1.62 -23.05 5.10
CA TYR A 48 -2.97 -22.83 5.60
C TYR A 48 -3.14 -21.43 6.18
N SER A 49 -2.22 -21.00 7.04
CA SER A 49 -2.23 -19.66 7.64
C SER A 49 -2.17 -18.56 6.58
N MET A 50 -1.32 -18.70 5.56
CA MET A 50 -1.22 -17.76 4.44
C MET A 50 -2.51 -17.75 3.61
N LYS A 51 -3.16 -18.89 3.43
CA LYS A 51 -4.44 -18.98 2.71
C LYS A 51 -5.52 -18.17 3.44
N LEU A 52 -5.63 -18.31 4.76
CA LEU A 52 -6.56 -17.51 5.58
C LEU A 52 -6.28 -16.00 5.43
N ILE A 53 -5.01 -15.59 5.44
CA ILE A 53 -4.63 -14.18 5.26
C ILE A 53 -5.06 -13.66 3.89
N GLN A 54 -4.84 -14.42 2.82
CA GLN A 54 -5.28 -14.04 1.48
C GLN A 54 -6.81 -13.85 1.43
N ASP A 55 -7.56 -14.79 1.99
CA ASP A 55 -9.03 -14.72 2.02
C ASP A 55 -9.51 -13.48 2.81
N ILE A 56 -8.88 -13.18 3.95
CA ILE A 56 -9.18 -11.98 4.75
C ILE A 56 -8.84 -10.69 3.99
N VAL A 57 -7.69 -10.63 3.30
CA VAL A 57 -7.29 -9.46 2.50
C VAL A 57 -8.28 -9.22 1.36
N GLU A 58 -8.74 -10.28 0.70
CA GLU A 58 -9.77 -10.20 -0.35
C GLU A 58 -11.10 -9.67 0.21
N ILE A 59 -11.52 -10.14 1.38
CA ILE A 59 -12.71 -9.63 2.08
C ILE A 59 -12.57 -8.14 2.39
N ILE A 60 -11.44 -7.72 2.96
CA ILE A 60 -11.21 -6.30 3.29
C ILE A 60 -11.21 -5.44 2.03
N ALA A 61 -10.60 -5.90 0.94
CA ALA A 61 -10.61 -5.19 -0.33
C ALA A 61 -12.04 -5.05 -0.90
N ALA A 62 -12.85 -6.11 -0.81
CA ALA A 62 -14.25 -6.08 -1.23
C ALA A 62 -15.09 -5.12 -0.38
N GLU A 63 -14.94 -5.15 0.94
CA GLU A 63 -15.66 -4.23 1.84
C GLU A 63 -15.23 -2.78 1.64
N ARG A 64 -13.93 -2.52 1.42
CA ARG A 64 -13.43 -1.20 1.04
C ARG A 64 -14.12 -0.68 -0.22
N GLN A 65 -14.26 -1.52 -1.24
CA GLN A 65 -14.93 -1.13 -2.48
C GLN A 65 -16.41 -0.81 -2.26
N LYS A 66 -17.14 -1.63 -1.48
CA LYS A 66 -18.55 -1.40 -1.15
C LYS A 66 -18.76 -0.09 -0.40
N MET A 67 -17.88 0.21 0.55
CA MET A 67 -17.93 1.43 1.37
C MET A 67 -17.34 2.67 0.65
N GLY A 68 -16.83 2.52 -0.57
CA GLY A 68 -16.16 3.61 -1.30
C GLY A 68 -14.84 4.08 -0.66
N SER A 69 -14.27 3.28 0.24
CA SER A 69 -13.02 3.60 0.93
C SER A 69 -11.82 3.26 0.06
N LYS A 70 -11.07 4.29 -0.36
CA LYS A 70 -9.87 4.12 -1.19
C LYS A 70 -8.76 3.41 -0.39
N LEU A 71 -8.04 2.48 -1.00
CA LEU A 71 -6.95 1.74 -0.34
C LEU A 71 -5.88 2.66 0.28
N ARG A 72 -5.61 3.82 -0.33
CA ARG A 72 -4.64 4.80 0.19
C ARG A 72 -5.06 5.41 1.53
N TRP A 73 -6.35 5.36 1.87
CA TRP A 73 -6.88 5.82 3.14
C TRP A 73 -6.80 4.64 4.12
N PRO A 74 -6.04 4.78 5.21
CA PRO A 74 -5.86 3.68 6.14
C PRO A 74 -7.16 3.36 6.87
N LEU A 75 -7.40 2.07 7.13
CA LEU A 75 -8.47 1.65 8.03
C LEU A 75 -8.03 1.84 9.47
N LYS A 76 -8.97 2.22 10.33
CA LYS A 76 -8.71 2.43 11.76
C LYS A 76 -8.30 1.12 12.42
N SER A 77 -9.09 0.08 12.25
CA SER A 77 -8.76 -1.24 12.74
C SER A 77 -9.48 -2.34 11.99
N VAL A 78 -8.94 -3.54 12.12
CA VAL A 78 -9.61 -4.79 11.78
C VAL A 78 -9.50 -5.72 12.98
N THR A 79 -10.60 -6.35 13.35
CA THR A 79 -10.63 -7.35 14.42
C THR A 79 -10.95 -8.71 13.82
N ILE A 80 -10.11 -9.70 14.10
CA ILE A 80 -10.29 -11.09 13.69
C ILE A 80 -10.86 -11.86 14.88
N CYS A 81 -12.02 -12.47 14.68
CA CYS A 81 -12.70 -13.28 15.67
C CYS A 81 -12.70 -14.74 15.24
N GLY A 82 -12.33 -15.65 16.13
CA GLY A 82 -12.32 -17.09 15.86
C GLY A 82 -11.89 -17.89 17.08
N ASP A 83 -11.81 -19.20 16.94
CA ASP A 83 -11.19 -20.03 17.98
C ASP A 83 -9.68 -19.75 18.12
N GLU A 84 -9.07 -20.29 19.18
CA GLU A 84 -7.64 -20.09 19.48
C GLU A 84 -6.74 -20.48 18.31
N THR A 85 -7.04 -21.59 17.64
CA THR A 85 -6.27 -22.07 16.48
C THR A 85 -6.33 -21.10 15.30
N THR A 86 -7.50 -20.54 15.02
CA THR A 86 -7.70 -19.56 13.94
C THR A 86 -6.99 -18.27 14.26
N VAL A 87 -7.15 -17.76 15.48
CA VAL A 87 -6.49 -16.54 15.94
C VAL A 87 -4.97 -16.66 15.87
N ASP A 88 -4.40 -17.79 16.32
CA ASP A 88 -2.96 -18.02 16.25
C ASP A 88 -2.47 -18.08 14.80
N SER A 89 -3.18 -18.80 13.93
CA SER A 89 -2.82 -18.94 12.51
C SER A 89 -2.76 -17.60 11.78
N VAL A 90 -3.76 -16.73 12.01
CA VAL A 90 -3.79 -15.39 11.40
C VAL A 90 -2.82 -14.44 12.11
N GLY A 91 -2.68 -14.58 13.43
CA GLY A 91 -1.84 -13.74 14.29
C GLY A 91 -0.38 -13.72 13.86
N VAL A 92 0.16 -14.85 13.40
CA VAL A 92 1.54 -14.97 12.87
C VAL A 92 1.80 -13.99 11.73
N PHE A 93 0.77 -13.64 10.94
CA PHE A 93 0.87 -12.78 9.76
C PHE A 93 0.19 -11.43 9.93
N GLY A 94 -0.08 -11.00 11.17
CA GLY A 94 -0.75 -9.72 11.44
C GLY A 94 -0.09 -8.51 10.77
N ALA A 95 1.23 -8.48 10.71
CA ALA A 95 1.98 -7.43 10.02
C ALA A 95 1.73 -7.43 8.50
N VAL A 96 1.67 -8.60 7.89
CA VAL A 96 1.37 -8.76 6.46
C VAL A 96 -0.05 -8.29 6.18
N LEU A 97 -1.01 -8.71 7.01
CA LEU A 97 -2.41 -8.27 6.90
C LEU A 97 -2.53 -6.74 7.03
N ALA A 98 -1.89 -6.15 8.04
CA ALA A 98 -1.88 -4.71 8.26
C ALA A 98 -1.32 -3.95 7.05
N GLN A 99 -0.22 -4.45 6.48
CA GLN A 99 0.42 -3.84 5.32
C GLN A 99 -0.44 -3.95 4.06
N GLN A 100 -0.93 -5.14 3.71
CA GLN A 100 -1.73 -5.38 2.50
C GLN A 100 -3.07 -4.65 2.55
N GLY A 101 -3.71 -4.64 3.73
CA GLY A 101 -4.97 -3.97 3.94
C GLY A 101 -4.86 -2.47 4.21
N ASN A 102 -3.65 -1.91 4.36
CA ASN A 102 -3.40 -0.56 4.88
C ASN A 102 -4.22 -0.27 6.15
N ILE A 103 -3.96 -1.02 7.22
CA ILE A 103 -4.71 -1.02 8.47
C ILE A 103 -3.79 -0.51 9.59
N LYS A 104 -4.31 0.35 10.48
CA LYS A 104 -3.53 0.90 11.61
C LYS A 104 -3.40 -0.07 12.78
N SER A 105 -4.45 -0.82 13.08
CA SER A 105 -4.46 -1.80 14.18
C SER A 105 -5.14 -3.10 13.74
N VAL A 106 -4.51 -4.23 14.02
CA VAL A 106 -5.12 -5.55 13.85
C VAL A 106 -5.26 -6.18 15.23
N GLU A 107 -6.48 -6.53 15.58
CA GLU A 107 -6.85 -7.09 16.88
C GLU A 107 -7.38 -8.51 16.72
N TYR A 108 -7.21 -9.34 17.74
CA TYR A 108 -7.65 -10.73 17.73
C TYR A 108 -8.46 -11.03 18.98
N THR A 109 -9.56 -11.77 18.83
CA THR A 109 -10.50 -12.06 19.91
C THR A 109 -11.17 -13.41 19.71
N GLY A 110 -11.56 -14.06 20.81
CA GLY A 110 -12.38 -15.28 20.77
C GLY A 110 -13.88 -15.00 20.59
N GLU A 111 -14.31 -13.76 20.83
CA GLU A 111 -15.71 -13.35 20.80
C GLU A 111 -15.89 -12.07 19.98
N ALA A 112 -17.07 -11.94 19.35
CA ALA A 112 -17.39 -10.80 18.52
C ALA A 112 -17.27 -9.47 19.30
N PRO A 113 -16.63 -8.44 18.74
CA PRO A 113 -16.47 -7.16 19.42
C PRO A 113 -17.82 -6.49 19.65
N GLY A 114 -18.07 -6.01 20.87
CA GLY A 114 -19.29 -5.27 21.22
C GLY A 114 -19.37 -3.85 20.66
N LYS A 115 -18.44 -3.45 19.78
CA LYS A 115 -18.38 -2.11 19.19
C LYS A 115 -19.40 -1.98 18.06
N LYS A 116 -20.21 -0.91 18.11
CA LYS A 116 -21.17 -0.58 17.04
C LYS A 116 -20.45 0.07 15.85
N GLY A 117 -21.00 -0.14 14.66
CA GLY A 117 -20.51 0.48 13.42
C GLY A 117 -19.41 -0.32 12.70
N LEU A 118 -19.08 -1.51 13.19
CA LEU A 118 -18.19 -2.44 12.50
C LEU A 118 -18.94 -3.23 11.43
N VAL A 119 -18.28 -3.49 10.31
CA VAL A 119 -18.79 -4.38 9.25
C VAL A 119 -18.25 -5.78 9.52
N ALA A 120 -19.16 -6.73 9.77
CA ALA A 120 -18.82 -8.13 10.05
C ALA A 120 -18.96 -8.99 8.80
N VAL A 121 -17.93 -9.77 8.46
CA VAL A 121 -17.92 -10.70 7.34
C VAL A 121 -17.26 -12.01 7.75
N SER A 122 -17.91 -13.13 7.50
CA SER A 122 -17.37 -14.46 7.80
C SER A 122 -16.39 -14.92 6.72
N PHE A 123 -15.32 -15.61 7.12
CA PHE A 123 -14.30 -16.18 6.23
C PHE A 123 -14.13 -17.70 6.40
N GLY A 124 -15.09 -18.36 7.04
CA GLY A 124 -15.08 -19.80 7.27
C GLY A 124 -14.84 -20.13 8.74
N PRO A 125 -13.57 -20.20 9.22
CA PRO A 125 -13.27 -20.57 10.60
C PRO A 125 -13.50 -19.42 11.60
N GLY A 126 -13.87 -18.23 11.12
CA GLY A 126 -14.12 -17.07 11.96
C GLY A 126 -14.78 -15.92 11.20
N ASP A 127 -14.76 -14.75 11.84
CA ASP A 127 -15.33 -13.50 11.34
C ASP A 127 -14.30 -12.37 11.36
N VAL A 128 -14.33 -11.53 10.34
CA VAL A 128 -13.56 -10.29 10.23
C VAL A 128 -14.49 -9.12 10.49
N PHE A 129 -14.09 -8.25 11.41
CA PHE A 129 -14.78 -7.00 11.71
C PHE A 129 -13.94 -5.83 11.24
N VAL A 130 -14.45 -5.03 10.31
CA VAL A 130 -13.73 -3.91 9.71
C VAL A 130 -14.26 -2.59 10.25
N ASP A 131 -13.37 -1.75 10.75
CA ASP A 131 -13.66 -0.40 11.23
C ASP A 131 -13.38 0.65 10.14
N PHE A 132 -14.46 1.13 9.52
CA PHE A 132 -14.42 2.18 8.49
C PHE A 132 -14.52 3.60 9.04
N GLU A 133 -14.48 3.78 10.36
CA GLU A 133 -14.51 5.10 10.99
C GLU A 133 -13.32 5.95 10.54
N VAL A 134 -13.59 7.07 9.86
CA VAL A 134 -12.57 8.02 9.41
C VAL A 134 -12.35 9.05 10.52
N THR A 135 -11.25 8.91 11.26
CA THR A 135 -10.84 9.91 12.26
C THR A 135 -10.12 11.08 11.58
N PRO A 136 -9.99 12.25 12.24
CA PRO A 136 -9.25 13.39 11.69
C PRO A 136 -7.81 13.04 11.29
N GLU A 137 -7.14 12.15 12.02
CA GLU A 137 -5.78 11.68 11.70
C GLU A 137 -5.75 10.82 10.43
N ILE A 138 -6.71 9.89 10.29
CA ILE A 138 -6.86 9.05 9.10
C ILE A 138 -7.19 9.90 7.88
N GLU A 139 -8.07 10.88 8.03
CA GLU A 139 -8.44 11.81 6.98
C GLU A 139 -7.23 12.64 6.54
N SER A 140 -6.52 13.24 7.50
CA SER A 140 -5.29 14.01 7.27
C SER A 140 -4.23 13.20 6.50
N GLU A 141 -3.96 11.95 6.92
CA GLU A 141 -3.05 11.05 6.21
C GLU A 141 -3.54 10.67 4.81
N GLY A 142 -4.84 10.42 4.66
CA GLY A 142 -5.48 10.12 3.38
C GLY A 142 -5.31 11.25 2.38
N TYR A 143 -5.51 12.49 2.80
CA TYR A 143 -5.26 13.67 1.97
C TYR A 143 -3.78 13.85 1.63
N ALA A 144 -2.88 13.66 2.60
CA ALA A 144 -1.44 13.73 2.35
C ALA A 144 -0.99 12.74 1.26
N ARG A 145 -1.46 11.49 1.32
CA ARG A 145 -1.17 10.45 0.32
C ARG A 145 -1.75 10.77 -1.06
N GLU A 146 -2.95 11.36 -1.12
CA GLU A 146 -3.52 11.81 -2.39
C GLU A 146 -2.72 12.98 -2.99
N LEU A 147 -2.27 13.94 -2.17
CA LEU A 147 -1.43 15.04 -2.61
C LEU A 147 -0.10 14.55 -3.18
N ILE A 148 0.59 13.67 -2.45
CA ILE A 148 1.83 13.03 -2.92
C ILE A 148 1.58 12.41 -4.29
N ARG A 149 0.50 11.64 -4.46
CA ARG A 149 0.17 11.02 -5.74
C ARG A 149 -0.07 12.03 -6.86
N ARG A 150 -0.78 13.13 -6.59
CA ARG A 150 -1.02 14.19 -7.60
C ARG A 150 0.28 14.88 -8.01
N ILE A 151 1.13 15.19 -7.05
CA ILE A 151 2.44 15.80 -7.28
C ILE A 151 3.33 14.85 -8.08
N GLN A 152 3.41 13.57 -7.70
CA GLN A 152 4.18 12.56 -8.43
C GLN A 152 3.68 12.37 -9.86
N GLN A 153 2.36 12.40 -10.07
CA GLN A 153 1.80 12.37 -11.42
C GLN A 153 2.24 13.60 -12.23
N MET A 154 2.22 14.79 -11.64
CA MET A 154 2.71 16.00 -12.31
C MET A 154 4.20 15.93 -12.63
N ARG A 155 5.04 15.39 -11.73
CA ARG A 155 6.47 15.15 -12.01
C ARG A 155 6.66 14.25 -13.23
N LYS A 156 5.88 13.18 -13.32
CA LYS A 156 5.88 12.26 -14.46
C LYS A 156 5.42 12.94 -15.75
N ASP A 157 4.36 13.75 -15.68
CA ASP A 157 3.84 14.49 -16.84
C ASP A 157 4.87 15.50 -17.37
N MET A 158 5.65 16.12 -16.47
CA MET A 158 6.75 17.02 -16.79
C MET A 158 8.03 16.29 -17.23
N LYS A 159 8.07 14.95 -17.15
CA LYS A 159 9.24 14.11 -17.44
C LYS A 159 10.49 14.52 -16.64
N LEU A 160 10.30 14.88 -15.39
CA LEU A 160 11.40 15.20 -14.49
C LEU A 160 12.22 13.96 -14.17
N ASP A 161 13.51 14.16 -13.93
CA ASP A 161 14.39 13.10 -13.45
C ASP A 161 14.02 12.72 -12.01
N VAL A 162 14.30 11.47 -11.64
CA VAL A 162 13.98 10.94 -10.30
C VAL A 162 14.73 11.72 -9.21
N GLU A 163 15.89 12.27 -9.55
CA GLU A 163 16.73 13.03 -8.62
C GLU A 163 16.36 14.51 -8.52
N ASP A 164 15.49 15.03 -9.37
CA ASP A 164 15.17 16.45 -9.42
C ASP A 164 14.45 16.91 -8.15
N TYR A 165 14.81 18.10 -7.68
CA TYR A 165 14.08 18.80 -6.64
C TYR A 165 13.05 19.74 -7.24
N ILE A 166 11.90 19.86 -6.57
CA ILE A 166 10.82 20.76 -6.99
C ILE A 166 10.48 21.80 -5.92
N ASN A 167 9.78 22.86 -6.31
CA ASN A 167 9.00 23.69 -5.41
C ASN A 167 7.51 23.45 -5.69
N CYS A 168 6.72 23.30 -4.64
CA CYS A 168 5.30 22.99 -4.71
C CYS A 168 4.48 24.10 -4.04
N GLU A 169 3.52 24.64 -4.78
CA GLU A 169 2.55 25.63 -4.30
C GLU A 169 1.16 25.01 -4.39
N ILE A 170 0.36 25.09 -3.34
CA ILE A 170 -0.93 24.39 -3.24
C ILE A 170 -2.01 25.39 -2.83
N LYS A 171 -3.11 25.42 -3.57
CA LYS A 171 -4.36 26.07 -3.14
C LYS A 171 -5.31 25.01 -2.64
N ALA A 172 -5.78 25.18 -1.41
CA ALA A 172 -6.73 24.31 -0.74
C ALA A 172 -7.63 25.14 0.19
N GLU A 173 -8.76 24.57 0.58
CA GLU A 173 -9.59 25.14 1.65
C GLU A 173 -8.86 25.10 3.00
N GLU A 174 -9.19 26.04 3.90
CA GLU A 174 -8.51 26.22 5.19
C GLU A 174 -8.50 24.95 6.06
N ASP A 175 -9.60 24.20 6.08
CA ASP A 175 -9.70 22.92 6.80
C ASP A 175 -8.73 21.87 6.24
N LEU A 176 -8.56 21.82 4.92
CA LEU A 176 -7.66 20.88 4.26
C LEU A 176 -6.20 21.29 4.46
N GLU A 177 -5.89 22.58 4.33
CA GLU A 177 -4.57 23.14 4.62
C GLU A 177 -4.15 22.81 6.05
N ARG A 178 -5.02 23.07 7.04
CA ARG A 178 -4.74 22.78 8.45
C ARG A 178 -4.50 21.30 8.69
N SER A 179 -5.31 20.44 8.07
CA SER A 179 -5.20 18.98 8.20
C SER A 179 -3.91 18.45 7.58
N VAL A 180 -3.49 18.98 6.43
CA VAL A 180 -2.30 18.52 5.71
C VAL A 180 -1.01 19.14 6.26
N SER A 181 -1.10 20.27 6.96
CA SER A 181 0.07 20.99 7.50
C SER A 181 0.96 20.13 8.40
N THR A 182 0.38 19.19 9.17
CA THR A 182 1.12 18.24 10.00
C THR A 182 1.93 17.21 9.19
N TRP A 183 1.56 16.98 7.93
CA TRP A 183 2.23 16.04 7.01
C TRP A 183 3.20 16.71 6.05
N LYS A 184 3.39 18.03 6.16
CA LYS A 184 4.19 18.83 5.25
C LYS A 184 5.61 18.30 5.04
N GLU A 185 6.28 17.87 6.11
CA GLU A 185 7.62 17.30 6.05
C GLU A 185 7.64 15.96 5.31
N HIS A 186 6.69 15.08 5.62
CA HIS A 186 6.54 13.79 4.95
C HIS A 186 6.26 13.96 3.46
N ILE A 187 5.29 14.81 3.08
CA ILE A 187 4.97 15.11 1.68
C ILE A 187 6.19 15.65 0.96
N SER A 188 6.92 16.59 1.58
CA SER A 188 8.11 17.20 0.98
C SER A 188 9.22 16.17 0.74
N GLY A 189 9.41 15.23 1.68
CA GLY A 189 10.36 14.12 1.52
C GLY A 189 9.98 13.19 0.37
N GLU A 190 8.73 12.72 0.34
CA GLU A 190 8.23 11.80 -0.68
C GLU A 190 8.28 12.36 -2.10
N VAL A 191 8.06 13.67 -2.25
CA VAL A 191 8.02 14.34 -3.57
C VAL A 191 9.29 15.11 -3.90
N ARG A 192 10.34 15.02 -3.06
CA ARG A 192 11.60 15.78 -3.15
C ARG A 192 11.36 17.27 -3.37
N SER A 193 10.51 17.86 -2.54
CA SER A 193 10.24 19.31 -2.57
C SER A 193 11.19 20.06 -1.64
N LYS A 194 11.92 21.06 -2.16
CA LYS A 194 12.69 22.00 -1.33
C LYS A 194 11.77 23.00 -0.62
N LYS A 195 10.60 23.28 -1.19
CA LYS A 195 9.63 24.24 -0.66
C LYS A 195 8.20 23.79 -0.96
N LEU A 196 7.41 23.55 0.08
CA LEU A 196 5.98 23.33 -0.01
C LEU A 196 5.26 24.50 0.68
N ILE A 197 4.39 25.22 -0.02
CA ILE A 197 3.60 26.32 0.56
C ILE A 197 2.14 26.25 0.12
N PHE A 198 1.25 26.74 0.99
CA PHE A 198 -0.14 26.99 0.63
C PHE A 198 -0.31 28.44 0.19
N THR A 199 -1.05 28.68 -0.88
CA THR A 199 -1.27 30.01 -1.46
C THR A 199 -2.54 30.05 -2.30
N ASP A 200 -3.17 31.22 -2.39
CA ASP A 200 -4.38 31.44 -3.18
C ASP A 200 -4.16 31.37 -4.70
N ASN A 201 -2.93 31.60 -5.16
CA ASN A 201 -2.57 31.63 -6.58
C ASN A 201 -1.30 30.80 -6.85
N PRO A 202 -1.40 29.46 -6.90
CA PRO A 202 -0.26 28.59 -7.20
C PRO A 202 0.32 28.89 -8.57
N GLY A 203 1.64 29.11 -8.62
CA GLY A 203 2.40 29.31 -9.85
C GLY A 203 3.33 28.15 -10.21
N GLY A 204 4.18 28.37 -11.21
CA GLY A 204 5.21 27.42 -11.62
C GLY A 204 5.14 27.03 -13.09
N GLU A 205 5.93 26.04 -13.47
CA GLU A 205 6.01 25.52 -14.83
C GLU A 205 4.80 24.65 -15.19
N SER A 206 4.22 23.96 -14.21
CA SER A 206 2.99 23.19 -14.37
C SER A 206 2.02 23.52 -13.26
N VAL A 207 0.85 24.05 -13.61
CA VAL A 207 -0.26 24.30 -12.69
C VAL A 207 -1.47 23.50 -13.15
N LYS A 208 -2.02 22.67 -12.26
CA LYS A 208 -3.19 21.83 -12.56
C LYS A 208 -4.18 21.82 -11.40
N ALA A 209 -5.46 21.85 -11.74
CA ALA A 209 -6.54 21.58 -10.80
C ALA A 209 -6.75 20.06 -10.67
N TRP A 210 -7.00 19.61 -9.45
CA TRP A 210 -7.24 18.21 -9.11
C TRP A 210 -8.43 18.09 -8.18
N ASP A 211 -9.23 17.05 -8.42
CA ASP A 211 -10.17 16.54 -7.42
C ASP A 211 -9.42 15.58 -6.47
N VAL A 212 -9.40 15.95 -5.20
CA VAL A 212 -8.94 15.10 -4.10
C VAL A 212 -10.11 14.80 -3.18
N SER A 213 -10.78 13.68 -3.46
CA SER A 213 -11.87 13.15 -2.63
C SER A 213 -13.05 14.12 -2.45
N GLY A 214 -13.44 14.80 -3.54
CA GLY A 214 -14.54 15.75 -3.58
C GLY A 214 -14.14 17.20 -3.31
N LYS A 215 -12.88 17.44 -2.95
CA LYS A 215 -12.32 18.79 -2.75
C LYS A 215 -11.46 19.18 -3.94
N GLU A 216 -11.77 20.33 -4.52
CA GLU A 216 -10.97 20.90 -5.60
C GLU A 216 -9.72 21.58 -5.01
N ILE A 217 -8.55 21.17 -5.50
CA ILE A 217 -7.28 21.77 -5.13
C ILE A 217 -6.53 22.17 -6.40
N VAL A 218 -5.71 23.22 -6.31
CA VAL A 218 -4.82 23.62 -7.41
C VAL A 218 -3.38 23.41 -6.95
N ILE A 219 -2.60 22.68 -7.75
CA ILE A 219 -1.20 22.40 -7.46
C ILE A 219 -0.34 23.03 -8.55
N GLY A 220 0.62 23.84 -8.14
CA GLY A 220 1.68 24.42 -8.96
C GLY A 220 3.02 23.79 -8.63
N ILE A 221 3.78 23.37 -9.65
CA ILE A 221 5.12 22.79 -9.53
C ILE A 221 6.10 23.54 -10.44
N SER A 222 7.29 23.78 -9.91
CA SER A 222 8.46 24.29 -10.66
C SER A 222 9.71 23.51 -10.29
N ILE A 223 10.67 23.42 -11.21
CA ILE A 223 11.97 22.81 -10.92
C ILE A 223 12.74 23.72 -9.96
N SER A 224 13.36 23.12 -8.94
CA SER A 224 14.15 23.84 -7.95
C SER A 224 15.62 23.59 -8.18
N VAL A 225 16.28 24.54 -8.84
CA VAL A 225 17.73 24.55 -9.09
C VAL A 225 18.50 24.42 -7.77
#